data_AF-A0A4S0N1C6-F1
#
_entry.id   AF-A0A4S0N1C6-F1
#
_cell.length_a   1.000
_cell.length_b   1.000
_cell.length_c   1.000
_cell.angle_alpha   90.00
_cell.angle_beta   90.00
_cell.angle_gamma   90.00
#
_symmetry.space_group_name_H-M   'P 1'
#
loop_
_entity.id
_entity.type
_entity.pdbx_description
1 polymer ?
#
loop_
_entity_poly.entity_id
_entity_poly.type
_entity_poly.pdbx_seq_one_letter_code
_entity_poly.pdbx_strand_id
1 'polypeptide(L)' 'MAHGLGDEALEGLERSCADDDRIVSAPGVTGLERIEARFHGNAFELHRHDTYAIGVTLDGVQRFHYRGALQHSLPGQAIV' A
#
# COMPACT_ATOMS: atom_id res chain seq x y z
N MET A 1 -12.08 3.59 -19.57
CA MET A 1 -10.62 3.62 -19.76
C MET A 1 -10.02 3.23 -18.44
N ALA A 2 -9.41 2.04 -18.35
CA ALA A 2 -8.67 1.64 -17.16
C ALA A 2 -7.28 2.29 -17.25
N HIS A 3 -6.97 3.21 -16.34
CA HIS A 3 -5.60 3.67 -16.17
C HIS A 3 -4.91 2.54 -15.41
N GLY A 4 -4.08 1.74 -16.09
CA GLY A 4 -3.23 0.80 -15.38
C GLY A 4 -2.25 1.62 -14.55
N LEU A 5 -2.05 1.25 -13.28
CA LEU A 5 -0.92 1.73 -12.48
C LEU A 5 0.37 1.28 -13.20
N GLY A 6 0.91 2.17 -14.03
CA GLY A 6 2.18 1.98 -14.75
C GLY A 6 3.36 2.20 -13.81
N ASP A 7 4.47 2.72 -14.35
CA ASP A 7 5.68 3.07 -13.56
C ASP A 7 5.41 4.01 -12.37
N GLU A 8 4.24 4.66 -12.28
CA GLU A 8 3.78 5.42 -11.10
C GLU A 8 3.70 4.56 -9.83
N ALA A 9 3.52 3.24 -9.95
CA ALA A 9 3.56 2.33 -8.80
C ALA A 9 4.95 2.25 -8.15
N LEU A 10 6.01 2.70 -8.82
CA LEU A 10 7.36 2.76 -8.27
C LEU A 10 7.73 4.16 -7.75
N GLU A 11 6.89 5.16 -8.01
CA GLU A 11 7.09 6.54 -7.57
C GLU A 11 6.88 6.63 -6.04
N GLY A 12 7.90 7.08 -5.29
CA GLY A 12 7.88 7.16 -3.83
C GLY A 12 8.71 6.08 -3.11
N LEU A 13 9.23 5.09 -3.84
CA LEU A 13 10.10 4.06 -3.27
C LEU A 13 11.53 4.55 -3.00
N GLU A 14 11.92 5.70 -3.55
CA GLU A 14 13.25 6.30 -3.42
C GLU A 14 13.66 6.68 -1.98
N ARG A 15 12.74 6.58 -1.02
CA ARG A 15 12.99 6.81 0.41
C ARG A 15 13.18 5.53 1.22
N SER A 16 13.06 4.35 0.61
CA SER A 16 13.31 3.11 1.32
C SER A 16 14.79 2.76 1.35
N CYS A 17 15.32 2.50 2.55
CA CYS A 17 16.70 2.08 2.75
C CYS A 17 16.89 0.55 2.67
N ALA A 18 15.87 -0.21 2.25
CA ALA A 18 15.89 -1.67 2.22
C ALA A 18 15.76 -2.23 0.79
N ASP A 19 16.64 -3.17 0.45
CA ASP A 19 16.71 -3.78 -0.89
C ASP A 19 15.48 -4.65 -1.26
N ASP A 20 14.56 -4.94 -0.32
CA ASP A 20 13.37 -5.78 -0.54
C ASP A 20 12.05 -4.99 -0.59
N ASP A 21 12.13 -3.66 -0.59
CA ASP A 21 10.95 -2.83 -0.82
C ASP A 21 10.49 -2.95 -2.27
N ARG A 22 9.19 -3.21 -2.45
CA ARG A 22 8.62 -3.46 -3.78
C ARG A 22 7.12 -3.25 -3.81
N ILE A 23 6.64 -2.87 -4.99
CA ILE A 23 5.22 -2.89 -5.36
C ILE A 23 5.09 -3.75 -6.61
N VAL A 24 4.20 -4.74 -6.55
CA VAL A 24 3.89 -5.63 -7.66
C VAL A 24 2.43 -5.44 -8.04
N SER A 25 2.19 -4.83 -9.19
CA SER A 25 0.86 -4.64 -9.74
C SER A 25 0.37 -5.90 -10.46
N ALA A 26 -0.84 -6.32 -10.16
CA ALA A 26 -1.54 -7.30 -10.98
C ALA A 26 -2.11 -6.62 -12.25
N PRO A 27 -2.40 -7.39 -13.32
CA PRO A 27 -3.13 -6.84 -14.46
C PRO A 27 -4.42 -6.17 -14.00
N GLY A 28 -4.58 -4.89 -14.34
CA GLY A 28 -5.76 -4.13 -13.98
C GLY A 28 -7.00 -4.68 -14.67
N VAL A 29 -8.13 -4.59 -13.99
CA VAL A 29 -9.46 -4.80 -14.58
C VAL A 29 -10.27 -3.52 -14.43
N THR A 30 -11.29 -3.33 -15.26
CA THR A 30 -12.07 -2.08 -15.22
C THR A 30 -12.69 -1.89 -13.82
N GLY A 31 -12.31 -0.78 -13.17
CA GLY A 31 -12.80 -0.42 -11.84
C GLY A 31 -12.12 -1.12 -10.67
N LEU A 32 -11.07 -1.93 -10.90
CA LEU A 32 -10.31 -2.56 -9.82
C LEU A 32 -8.82 -2.67 -10.18
N GLU A 33 -8.02 -2.12 -9.29
CA GLU A 33 -6.56 -2.23 -9.28
C GLU A 33 -6.15 -3.07 -8.08
N ARG A 34 -5.11 -3.89 -8.27
CA ARG A 34 -4.60 -4.75 -7.21
C ARG A 34 -3.09 -4.71 -7.23
N ILE A 35 -2.52 -4.47 -6.05
CA ILE A 35 -1.10 -4.51 -5.81
C ILE A 35 -0.80 -5.44 -4.64
N GLU A 36 0.38 -6.04 -4.65
CA GLU A 36 1.05 -6.53 -3.45
C GLU A 36 2.22 -5.58 -3.16
N ALA A 37 2.34 -5.12 -1.93
CA ALA A 37 3.38 -4.17 -1.57
C ALA A 37 4.11 -4.59 -0.29
N ARG A 38 5.44 -4.45 -0.30
CA ARG A 38 6.32 -4.66 0.84
C ARG A 38 7.12 -3.39 1.06
N PHE A 39 7.08 -2.89 2.29
CA PHE A 39 7.82 -1.70 2.67
C PHE A 39 8.50 -1.85 4.02
N HIS A 40 9.59 -1.13 4.19
CA HIS A 40 10.27 -0.94 5.47
C HIS A 40 10.25 0.55 5.86
N GLY A 41 10.18 0.81 7.16
CA GLY A 41 10.19 2.18 7.69
C GLY A 41 8.91 2.97 7.38
N ASN A 42 9.06 4.27 7.12
CA ASN A 42 7.95 5.19 6.86
C ASN A 42 7.75 5.34 5.34
N ALA A 43 6.97 4.45 4.75
CA ALA A 43 6.69 4.47 3.32
C ALA A 43 5.72 5.58 2.89
N PHE A 44 4.79 5.98 3.77
CA PHE A 44 3.74 6.94 3.43
C PHE A 44 3.50 7.95 4.54
N GLU A 45 3.17 9.18 4.14
CA GLU A 45 2.62 10.21 5.02
C GLU A 45 1.10 10.07 5.12
N LEU A 46 0.48 10.76 6.08
CA LEU A 46 -0.97 10.78 6.23
C LEU A 46 -1.62 11.49 5.03
N HIS A 47 -2.47 10.79 4.28
CA HIS A 47 -3.20 11.33 3.13
C HIS A 47 -4.60 10.67 3.02
N ARG A 48 -5.38 11.09 2.03
CA ARG A 48 -6.70 10.53 1.71
C ARG A 48 -6.79 10.19 0.23
N HIS A 49 -7.60 9.19 -0.10
CA HIS A 49 -7.98 8.87 -1.47
C HIS A 49 -9.43 9.25 -1.73
N ASP A 50 -9.79 9.45 -3.00
CA ASP A 50 -11.17 9.60 -3.49
C ASP A 50 -11.83 8.24 -3.79
N THR A 51 -11.04 7.18 -3.81
CA THR A 51 -11.44 5.77 -3.91
C THR A 51 -11.10 5.00 -2.63
N TYR A 52 -11.51 3.75 -2.54
CA TYR A 52 -11.21 2.88 -1.39
C TYR A 52 -10.13 1.86 -1.72
N ALA A 53 -9.16 1.72 -0.82
CA ALA A 53 -8.28 0.56 -0.76
C ALA A 53 -8.81 -0.42 0.28
N ILE A 54 -8.81 -1.71 -0.05
CA ILE A 54 -9.08 -2.78 0.93
C ILE A 54 -7.83 -3.66 0.93
N GLY A 55 -7.14 -3.70 2.06
CA GLY A 55 -5.87 -4.41 2.21
C GLY A 55 -5.96 -5.51 3.26
N VAL A 56 -5.09 -6.50 3.12
CA VAL A 56 -4.79 -7.47 4.17
C VAL A 56 -3.28 -7.45 4.41
N THR A 57 -2.86 -7.39 5.67
CA THR A 57 -1.44 -7.55 6.00
C THR A 57 -1.06 -9.00 5.76
N LEU A 58 -0.13 -9.26 4.84
CA LEU A 58 0.32 -10.62 4.54
C LEU A 58 1.42 -11.09 5.48
N ASP A 59 2.31 -10.18 5.88
CA ASP A 59 3.50 -10.44 6.68
C ASP A 59 3.94 -9.15 7.41
N GLY A 60 4.65 -9.30 8.53
CA GLY A 60 5.11 -8.18 9.35
C GLY A 60 3.99 -7.42 10.08
N VAL A 61 4.24 -6.14 10.40
CA VAL A 61 3.28 -5.26 11.08
C VAL A 61 3.18 -3.94 10.33
N GLN A 62 1.98 -3.63 9.83
CA GLN A 62 1.69 -2.32 9.24
C GLN A 62 1.16 -1.37 10.33
N ARG A 63 1.84 -0.24 10.52
CA ARG A 63 1.47 0.79 11.50
C ARG A 63 0.99 2.03 10.78
N PHE A 64 -0.18 2.54 11.14
CA PHE A 64 -0.75 3.73 10.51
C PHE A 64 -1.66 4.46 11.50
N HIS A 65 -1.85 5.77 11.27
CA HIS A 65 -2.79 6.55 12.06
C HIS A 65 -4.18 6.50 11.43
N TYR A 66 -5.18 6.16 12.22
CA TYR A 66 -6.59 6.21 11.81
C TYR A 66 -7.39 6.94 12.88
N ARG A 67 -8.10 8.01 12.48
CA ARG A 67 -8.93 8.84 13.36
C ARG A 67 -8.19 9.30 14.63
N GLY A 68 -6.91 9.65 14.48
CA GLY A 68 -6.06 10.16 15.56
C GLY A 68 -5.46 9.07 16.47
N ALA A 69 -5.76 7.80 16.26
CA ALA A 69 -5.17 6.70 17.00
C ALA A 69 -4.17 5.92 16.13
N LEU A 70 -3.05 5.52 16.72
CA LEU A 70 -2.12 4.59 16.08
C LEU A 70 -2.73 3.19 16.06
N GLN A 71 -2.79 2.58 14.88
CA GLN A 71 -3.26 1.22 14.65
C GLN A 71 -2.09 0.31 14.27
N HIS A 72 -2.17 -0.95 14.67
CA HIS A 72 -1.23 -2.00 14.30
C HIS A 72 -2.01 -3.12 13.61
N SER A 73 -1.76 -3.34 12.32
CA SER A 73 -2.30 -4.46 11.54
C SER A 73 -1.27 -5.58 11.48
N LEU A 74 -1.62 -6.73 12.03
CA LEU A 74 -0.88 -7.99 12.05
C LEU A 74 -1.29 -8.89 10.86
N PRO A 75 -0.52 -9.94 10.55
CA PRO A 75 -0.86 -10.83 9.44
C PRO A 75 -2.28 -11.39 9.52
N GLY A 76 -3.01 -11.30 8.41
CA GLY A 76 -4.41 -11.70 8.30
C GLY A 76 -5.44 -10.63 8.70
N GLN A 77 -5.01 -9.50 9.28
CA GLN A 77 -5.92 -8.39 9.58
C GLN A 77 -6.18 -7.53 8.34
N ALA A 78 -7.42 -7.05 8.23
CA ALA A 78 -7.86 -6.20 7.14
C ALA A 78 -7.75 -4.71 7.50
N ILE A 79 -7.47 -3.88 6.49
CA ILE A 79 -7.43 -2.42 6.57
C ILE A 79 -8.31 -1.82 5.46
N VAL A 80 -8.93 -0.67 5.75
CA VAL A 80 -9.75 0.13 4.84
C VAL A 80 -9.52 1.61 5.12
#